data_AF-A0A8T6U103-F1
#
_entry.id   AF-A0A8T6U103-F1
#
_cell.length_a   1.000
_cell.length_b   1.000
_cell.length_c   1.000
_cell.angle_alpha   90.00
_cell.angle_beta   90.00
_cell.angle_gamma   90.00
#
_symmetry.space_group_name_H-M   'P 1'
#
loop_
_entity.id
_entity.type
_entity.pdbx_description
1 polymer ?
#
loop_
_entity_poly.entity_id
_entity_poly.type
_entity_poly.pdbx_seq_one_letter_code
_entity_poly.pdbx_strand_id
1 'polypeptide(L)'
;MTSPYSQFKVDENIQRAGIKLDYDGYYFIITHAGQSNKKYTLKEREMIRKNRSAINTNTLTPEQDNKLMAQLYADSVILGWGSDEHGDGYLADE
;
A
#
# COMPACT_ATOMS: atom_id res chain seq x y z
N MET A 1 -6.34 -0.94 -31.02
CA MET A 1 -7.55 -0.63 -30.24
C MET A 1 -7.25 0.56 -29.36
N THR A 2 -7.93 1.68 -29.59
CA THR A 2 -7.75 2.91 -28.81
C THR A 2 -8.69 2.83 -27.62
N SER A 3 -8.17 2.42 -26.46
CA SER A 3 -8.94 2.42 -25.22
C SER A 3 -8.97 3.84 -24.67
N PRO A 4 -10.09 4.33 -24.09
CA PRO A 4 -10.10 5.57 -23.32
C PRO A 4 -8.95 5.63 -22.31
N TYR A 5 -8.59 4.51 -21.69
CA TYR A 5 -7.44 4.41 -20.78
C TYR A 5 -6.09 4.78 -21.43
N SER A 6 -5.90 4.42 -22.70
CA SER A 6 -4.68 4.80 -23.45
C SER A 6 -4.63 6.28 -23.83
N GLN A 7 -5.77 6.97 -23.84
CA GLN A 7 -5.85 8.40 -24.15
C GLN A 7 -5.79 9.27 -22.88
N PHE A 8 -6.48 8.86 -21.81
CA PHE A 8 -6.60 9.67 -20.60
C PHE A 8 -5.47 9.43 -19.59
N LYS A 9 -4.66 8.37 -19.76
CA LYS A 9 -3.54 7.97 -18.88
C LYS A 9 -3.99 7.95 -17.40
N VAL A 10 -3.06 7.67 -16.50
CA VAL A 10 -3.31 7.87 -15.07
C VAL A 10 -2.53 9.09 -14.63
N ASP A 11 -3.13 9.91 -13.76
CA ASP A 11 -2.41 11.00 -13.12
C ASP A 11 -1.34 10.41 -12.19
N GLU A 12 -0.08 10.51 -12.61
CA GLU A 12 1.06 10.01 -11.86
C GLU A 12 1.25 10.73 -10.51
N ASN A 13 0.77 11.97 -10.39
CA ASN A 13 0.85 12.72 -9.14
C ASN A 13 -0.11 12.14 -8.11
N ILE A 14 -1.35 11.85 -8.51
CA ILE A 14 -2.35 11.21 -7.62
C ILE A 14 -1.88 9.82 -7.19
N GLN A 15 -1.25 9.06 -8.10
CA GLN A 15 -0.68 7.76 -7.73
C GLN A 15 0.40 7.83 -6.66
N ARG A 16 1.15 8.94 -6.56
CA ARG A 16 2.18 9.12 -5.53
C ARG A 16 1.63 9.76 -4.26
N ALA A 17 0.83 10.81 -4.40
CA ALA A 17 0.25 11.55 -3.27
C ALA A 17 -0.81 10.75 -2.52
N GLY A 18 -1.42 9.76 -3.18
CA GLY A 18 -2.52 8.99 -2.64
C GLY A 18 -3.86 9.73 -2.69
N ILE A 19 -4.90 9.06 -2.18
CA ILE A 19 -6.26 9.57 -2.07
C ILE A 19 -6.71 9.52 -0.61
N LYS A 20 -7.50 10.50 -0.20
CA LYS A 20 -8.17 10.52 1.11
C LYS A 20 -9.47 9.71 1.00
N LEU A 21 -9.57 8.62 1.76
CA LEU A 21 -10.79 7.88 1.98
C LEU A 21 -11.40 8.33 3.31
N ASP A 22 -12.60 8.91 3.24
CA ASP A 22 -13.35 9.39 4.39
C ASP A 22 -14.38 8.35 4.81
N TYR A 23 -14.40 8.02 6.11
CA TYR A 23 -15.26 7.00 6.71
C TYR A 23 -16.17 7.58 7.80
N ASP A 24 -16.57 8.85 7.68
CA ASP A 24 -17.48 9.54 8.61
C ASP A 24 -16.95 9.51 10.06
N GLY A 25 -16.07 10.47 10.38
CA GLY A 25 -15.43 10.63 11.68
C GLY A 25 -13.95 10.22 11.70
N TYR A 26 -13.46 9.52 10.67
CA TYR A 26 -12.03 9.27 10.45
C TYR A 26 -11.71 9.09 8.97
N TYR A 27 -10.44 9.22 8.63
CA TYR A 27 -9.97 9.08 7.25
C TYR A 27 -8.66 8.33 7.15
N PHE A 28 -8.39 7.80 5.96
CA PHE A 28 -7.10 7.26 5.56
C PHE A 28 -6.59 7.96 4.31
N ILE A 29 -5.28 8.18 4.24
CA ILE A 29 -4.59 8.54 3.00
C ILE A 29 -3.95 7.27 2.48
N ILE A 30 -4.40 6.80 1.33
CA ILE A 30 -3.90 5.56 0.73
C ILE A 30 -3.30 5.79 -0.65
N THR A 31 -2.26 5.04 -0.99
CA THR A 31 -1.73 4.95 -2.36
C THR A 31 -1.99 3.55 -2.95
N HIS A 32 -1.63 3.31 -4.19
CA HIS A 32 -1.89 2.02 -4.85
C HIS A 32 -0.83 0.96 -4.48
N ALA A 33 -1.24 -0.31 -4.50
CA ALA A 33 -0.39 -1.48 -4.25
C ALA A 33 0.17 -2.06 -5.55
N GLY A 34 1.07 -1.35 -6.22
CA GLY A 34 1.64 -1.82 -7.49
C GLY A 34 2.89 -1.09 -7.93
N GLN A 35 3.30 -1.30 -9.18
CA GLN A 35 4.64 -0.92 -9.65
C GLN A 35 4.94 0.59 -9.61
N SER A 36 3.96 1.47 -9.80
CA SER A 36 4.20 2.92 -9.68
C SER A 36 4.38 3.38 -8.23
N ASN A 37 4.07 2.52 -7.24
CA ASN A 37 4.41 2.73 -5.84
C ASN A 37 5.75 2.03 -5.56
N LYS A 38 6.81 2.84 -5.58
CA LYS A 38 8.18 2.35 -5.34
C LYS A 38 8.37 1.81 -3.93
N LYS A 39 7.68 2.39 -2.93
CA LYS A 39 7.73 1.96 -1.52
C LYS A 39 7.15 0.56 -1.38
N TYR A 40 5.97 0.32 -1.98
CA TYR A 40 5.35 -1.01 -2.02
C TYR A 40 6.27 -2.03 -2.70
N THR A 41 6.76 -1.71 -3.91
CA THR A 41 7.63 -2.65 -4.66
C THR A 41 8.91 -2.99 -3.90
N LEU A 42 9.50 -2.03 -3.18
CA LEU A 42 10.69 -2.26 -2.35
C LEU A 42 10.37 -3.16 -1.15
N LYS A 43 9.33 -2.82 -0.39
CA LYS A 43 8.91 -3.57 0.80
C LYS A 43 8.46 -4.99 0.45
N GLU A 44 7.78 -5.17 -0.67
CA GLU A 44 7.37 -6.47 -1.19
C GLU A 44 8.60 -7.34 -1.50
N ARG A 45 9.59 -6.79 -2.20
CA ARG A 45 10.86 -7.50 -2.48
C ARG A 45 11.59 -7.87 -1.19
N GLU A 46 11.62 -6.99 -0.20
CA GLU A 46 12.23 -7.27 1.10
C GLU A 46 11.50 -8.38 1.85
N MET A 47 10.16 -8.33 1.87
CA MET A 47 9.30 -9.34 2.47
C MET A 47 9.53 -10.71 1.81
N ILE A 48 9.51 -10.76 0.47
CA ILE A 48 9.78 -11.98 -0.30
C ILE A 48 11.19 -12.48 0.01
N ARG A 49 12.19 -11.60 0.06
CA ARG A 49 13.58 -12.00 0.36
C ARG A 49 13.69 -12.63 1.74
N LYS A 50 13.07 -12.05 2.77
CA LYS A 50 13.10 -12.55 4.15
C LYS A 50 12.38 -13.89 4.30
N ASN A 51 11.28 -14.08 3.57
CA ASN A 51 10.44 -15.28 3.68
C ASN A 51 10.63 -16.27 2.51
N ARG A 52 11.66 -16.08 1.68
CA ARG A 52 11.83 -16.79 0.40
C ARG A 52 11.77 -18.31 0.53
N SER A 53 12.45 -18.86 1.54
CA SER A 53 12.45 -20.30 1.78
C SER A 53 11.06 -20.82 2.16
N ALA A 54 10.36 -20.11 3.04
CA ALA A 54 9.02 -20.49 3.48
C ALA A 54 7.99 -20.40 2.34
N ILE A 55 8.08 -19.35 1.52
CA ILE A 55 7.26 -19.17 0.31
C ILE A 55 7.52 -20.30 -0.69
N ASN A 56 8.79 -20.57 -1.03
CA ASN A 56 9.13 -21.59 -2.03
C ASN A 56 8.75 -23.01 -1.60
N THR A 57 8.79 -23.27 -0.28
CA THR A 57 8.41 -24.58 0.29
C THR A 57 6.92 -24.65 0.64
N ASN A 58 6.17 -23.57 0.42
CA ASN A 58 4.76 -23.43 0.77
C ASN A 58 4.46 -23.81 2.23
N THR A 59 5.34 -23.40 3.14
CA THR A 59 5.26 -23.72 4.58
C THR A 59 4.66 -22.58 5.42
N LEU A 60 4.28 -21.47 4.79
CA LEU A 60 3.54 -20.40 5.44
C LEU A 60 2.11 -20.86 5.72
N THR A 61 1.70 -20.76 6.98
CA THR A 61 0.28 -20.88 7.33
C THR A 61 -0.50 -19.70 6.74
N PRO A 62 -1.81 -19.85 6.45
CA PRO A 62 -2.63 -18.74 5.98
C PRO A 62 -2.60 -17.51 6.90
N GLU A 63 -2.48 -17.72 8.20
CA GLU A 63 -2.38 -16.66 9.21
C GLU A 63 -1.07 -15.86 9.09
N GLN A 64 0.05 -16.56 8.86
CA GLN A 64 1.35 -15.92 8.63
C GLN A 64 1.37 -15.14 7.32
N ASP A 65 0.79 -15.70 6.25
CA ASP A 65 0.69 -15.03 4.96
C ASP A 65 -0.15 -13.75 5.06
N ASN A 66 -1.34 -13.84 5.65
CA ASN A 66 -2.21 -12.69 5.90
C ASN A 66 -1.51 -11.60 6.74
N LYS A 67 -0.74 -12.00 7.77
CA LYS A 67 0.01 -11.06 8.59
C LYS A 67 1.12 -10.36 7.81
N LEU A 68 1.87 -11.10 6.98
CA LEU A 68 2.93 -10.53 6.14
C LEU A 68 2.36 -9.54 5.13
N MET A 69 1.22 -9.88 4.51
CA MET A 69 0.52 -8.99 3.59
C MET A 69 -0.02 -7.76 4.33
N ALA A 70 -0.69 -7.92 5.47
CA ALA A 70 -1.17 -6.79 6.26
C ALA A 70 -0.04 -5.82 6.61
N GLN A 71 1.13 -6.34 7.01
CA GLN A 71 2.31 -5.51 7.27
C GLN A 71 2.81 -4.77 6.02
N LEU A 72 2.89 -5.47 4.88
CA LEU A 72 3.30 -4.87 3.62
C LEU A 72 2.38 -3.69 3.25
N TYR A 73 1.06 -3.86 3.35
CA TYR A 73 0.11 -2.79 3.07
C TYR A 73 0.20 -1.65 4.08
N ALA A 74 0.30 -1.95 5.37
CA ALA A 74 0.46 -0.92 6.40
C ALA A 74 1.72 -0.07 6.17
N ASP A 75 2.85 -0.70 5.82
CA ASP A 75 4.13 -0.01 5.63
C ASP A 75 4.23 0.83 4.35
N SER A 76 3.38 0.54 3.34
CA SER A 76 3.63 1.04 1.97
C SER A 76 2.42 1.56 1.21
N VAL A 77 1.21 1.21 1.65
CA VAL A 77 -0.05 1.65 1.03
C VAL A 77 -0.74 2.69 1.89
N ILE A 78 -0.67 2.57 3.21
CA ILE A 78 -1.20 3.58 4.13
C ILE A 78 -0.16 4.68 4.29
N LEU A 79 -0.47 5.89 3.81
CA LEU A 79 0.39 7.07 3.93
C LEU A 79 0.05 7.91 5.17
N GLY A 80 -1.18 7.77 5.68
CA GLY A 80 -1.62 8.49 6.85
C GLY A 80 -3.05 8.13 7.22
N TRP A 81 -3.46 8.60 8.38
CA TRP A 81 -4.80 8.41 8.93
C TRP A 81 -5.11 9.56 9.87
N GLY A 82 -6.37 9.80 10.17
CA GLY A 82 -6.74 10.84 11.13
C GLY A 82 -8.20 10.79 11.48
N SER A 83 -8.59 11.54 12.50
CA SER A 83 -9.98 11.72 12.92
C SER A 83 -10.20 13.11 13.47
N ASP A 84 -11.45 13.55 13.48
CA ASP A 84 -11.81 14.85 14.04
C ASP A 84 -11.54 14.92 15.56
N GLU A 85 -11.53 13.77 16.25
CA GLU A 85 -11.29 13.66 17.69
C GLU A 85 -9.80 13.59 18.07
N HIS A 86 -8.96 12.95 17.24
CA HIS A 86 -7.56 12.66 17.58
C HIS A 86 -6.52 13.34 16.68
N GLY A 87 -6.94 14.11 15.68
CA GLY A 87 -6.05 14.81 14.75
C GLY A 87 -5.42 13.88 13.71
N ASP A 88 -4.37 14.36 13.05
CA ASP A 88 -3.75 13.72 11.89
C ASP A 88 -2.52 12.87 12.28
N GLY A 89 -2.60 11.57 12.04
CA GLY A 89 -1.47 10.63 12.05
C GLY A 89 -0.84 10.54 10.66
N TYR A 90 0.09 11.43 10.35
CA TYR A 90 0.86 11.34 9.10
C TYR A 90 2.03 10.37 9.26
N LEU A 91 2.13 9.34 8.41
CA LEU A 91 3.31 8.49 8.34
C LEU A 91 4.29 9.18 7.38
N ALA A 92 5.08 10.11 7.92
CA ALA A 92 6.17 10.73 7.16
C ALA A 92 7.11 9.64 6.62
N ASP A 93 7.64 9.85 5.41
CA ASP A 93 8.74 9.03 4.91
C ASP A 93 9.99 9.33 5.78
N GLU A 94 10.22 8.49 6.80
CA GLU A 94 11.55 8.30 7.40
C GLU A 94 12.53 7.70 6.38
#